data_AF-A0A534U7I5-F1
#
_entry.id   AF-A0A534U7I5-F1
#
_cell.length_a   1.000
_cell.length_b   1.000
_cell.length_c   1.000
_cell.angle_alpha   90.00
_cell.angle_beta   90.00
_cell.angle_gamma   90.00
#
_symmetry.space_group_name_H-M   'P 1'
#
loop_
_entity.id
_entity.type
_entity.pdbx_description
1 polymer ?
#
loop_
_entity_poly.entity_id
_entity_poly.type
_entity_poly.pdbx_seq_one_letter_code
_entity_poly.pdbx_strand_id
1 'polypeptide(L)'
;MDQRANRFSGRDSTTRRHQAGAAVRDRARRSWRVSSRASSAPAESRPDRLATELSGNVLSEPTRPDPSAKVLAWLRRNERDLAVDPIIVGEIRFGIHLLAAGRRRRRLEQWFEEGVTRFHCLAWDLATGLRWARLLADLRARGQSMPIKDSMIAATALAHGLTVATRNVRDFRQARVKVVDPFV
;
A
#
# COMPACT_ATOMS: atom_id res chain seq x y z
N MET A 1 43.26 21.72 -65.52
CA MET A 1 42.12 21.92 -66.44
C MET A 1 40.89 21.33 -65.75
N ASP A 2 40.18 22.12 -64.94
CA ASP A 2 39.07 23.03 -65.30
C ASP A 2 37.80 22.27 -65.74
N GLN A 3 36.74 22.24 -64.89
CA GLN A 3 35.62 23.23 -64.81
C GLN A 3 34.69 23.11 -66.03
N ARG A 4 33.38 22.87 -65.92
CA ARG A 4 32.28 23.70 -65.35
C ARG A 4 30.97 22.95 -65.74
N ALA A 5 29.80 23.06 -65.11
CA ALA A 5 29.01 24.19 -64.63
C ALA A 5 27.72 23.59 -63.98
N ASN A 6 26.87 24.24 -63.21
CA ASN A 6 26.87 25.45 -62.40
C ASN A 6 25.56 25.39 -61.57
N ARG A 7 25.59 25.91 -60.33
CA ARG A 7 24.42 26.15 -59.46
C ARG A 7 23.69 27.42 -59.89
N PHE A 8 22.43 27.62 -59.47
CA PHE A 8 21.86 28.93 -59.04
C PHE A 8 20.52 28.67 -58.30
N SER A 9 20.47 28.86 -56.96
CA SER A 9 19.67 29.85 -56.18
C SER A 9 18.15 29.86 -56.46
N GLY A 10 17.20 29.90 -55.53
CA GLY A 10 17.15 30.48 -54.19
C GLY A 10 15.96 31.47 -54.09
N ARG A 11 15.15 31.32 -53.04
CA ARG A 11 14.15 32.25 -52.43
C ARG A 11 12.63 31.99 -52.65
N ASP A 12 12.04 31.51 -51.55
CA ASP A 12 11.06 32.18 -50.68
C ASP A 12 9.59 32.39 -51.12
N SER A 13 8.67 31.79 -50.37
CA SER A 13 7.31 32.29 -50.10
C SER A 13 6.64 31.48 -48.98
N THR A 14 6.78 31.98 -47.75
CA THR A 14 5.66 32.28 -46.84
C THR A 14 4.50 31.28 -46.71
N THR A 15 4.48 30.63 -45.54
CA THR A 15 3.36 30.69 -44.58
C THR A 15 1.97 30.31 -45.09
N ARG A 16 1.71 29.01 -45.28
CA ARG A 16 0.34 28.44 -45.25
C ARG A 16 0.36 27.00 -44.76
N ARG A 17 0.33 26.82 -43.43
CA ARG A 17 -0.17 25.61 -42.75
C ARG A 17 -0.44 25.87 -41.26
N HIS A 18 -1.20 26.93 -41.00
CA HIS A 18 -1.93 27.07 -39.73
C HIS A 18 -3.42 27.02 -40.05
N GLN A 19 -4.03 25.84 -39.89
CA GLN A 19 -5.46 25.62 -39.63
C GLN A 19 -5.78 24.13 -39.84
N ALA A 20 -5.58 23.33 -38.78
CA ALA A 20 -6.27 22.06 -38.53
C ALA A 20 -5.64 21.43 -37.27
N GLY A 21 -6.28 21.56 -36.11
CA GLY A 21 -5.80 20.88 -34.89
C GLY A 21 -6.28 21.43 -33.55
N ALA A 22 -6.99 22.57 -33.53
CA ALA A 22 -7.42 23.23 -32.30
C ALA A 22 -8.86 22.90 -31.85
N ALA A 23 -9.45 21.80 -32.31
CA ALA A 23 -10.87 21.48 -32.08
C ALA A 23 -11.15 20.16 -31.33
N VAL A 24 -10.18 19.61 -30.58
CA VAL A 24 -10.39 18.37 -29.79
C VAL A 24 -10.12 18.55 -28.29
N ARG A 25 -9.73 19.75 -27.83
CA ARG A 25 -9.25 19.95 -26.45
C ARG A 25 -10.24 20.54 -25.44
N ASP A 26 -11.49 20.82 -25.82
CA ASP A 26 -12.35 21.66 -24.96
C ASP A 26 -13.67 21.05 -24.47
N ARG A 27 -13.88 19.73 -24.64
CA ARG A 27 -15.13 19.07 -24.21
C ARG A 27 -15.01 18.11 -23.01
N ALA A 28 -13.81 17.88 -22.49
CA ALA A 28 -13.57 16.91 -21.41
C ALA A 28 -13.35 17.52 -20.01
N ARG A 29 -13.59 18.84 -19.83
CA ARG A 29 -13.40 19.54 -18.55
C ARG A 29 -14.68 19.84 -17.77
N ARG A 30 -15.83 19.33 -18.20
CA ARG A 30 -17.11 19.56 -17.53
C ARG A 30 -17.76 18.21 -17.21
N SER A 31 -18.07 18.01 -15.93
CA SER A 31 -18.76 16.86 -15.31
C SER A 31 -17.92 15.67 -14.86
N TRP A 32 -17.05 15.91 -13.87
CA TRP A 32 -16.88 14.95 -12.78
C TRP A 32 -17.06 15.71 -11.45
N ARG A 33 -18.31 16.07 -11.12
CA ARG A 33 -18.67 16.39 -9.74
C ARG A 33 -19.02 15.05 -9.08
N VAL A 34 -18.03 14.40 -8.48
CA VAL A 34 -18.34 13.39 -7.46
C VAL A 34 -18.95 14.17 -6.30
N SER A 35 -20.24 13.98 -6.07
CA SER A 35 -20.90 14.43 -4.85
C SER A 35 -20.24 13.69 -3.68
N SER A 36 -19.27 14.33 -3.04
CA SER A 36 -18.65 13.83 -1.83
C SER A 36 -19.64 14.00 -0.67
N ARG A 37 -20.64 13.13 -0.59
CA ARG A 37 -21.11 12.73 0.74
C ARG A 37 -20.05 11.79 1.27
N ALA A 38 -19.03 12.37 1.92
CA ALA A 38 -18.30 11.62 2.93
C ALA A 38 -19.37 11.16 3.92
N SER A 39 -19.74 9.88 3.84
CA SER A 39 -20.57 9.27 4.87
C SER A 39 -19.74 9.36 6.12
N SER A 40 -20.04 10.31 7.00
CA SER A 40 -19.54 10.31 8.36
C SER A 40 -20.13 9.06 9.00
N ALA A 41 -19.35 7.98 8.94
CA ALA A 41 -19.55 6.85 9.83
C ALA A 41 -19.67 7.42 11.25
N PRO A 42 -20.65 6.95 12.05
CA PRO A 42 -20.75 7.39 13.43
C PRO A 42 -19.39 7.16 14.10
N ALA A 43 -18.97 8.13 14.92
CA ALA A 43 -17.77 7.99 15.72
C ALA A 43 -17.99 6.81 16.68
N GLU A 44 -17.64 5.61 16.20
CA GLU A 44 -17.61 4.41 17.01
C GLU A 44 -16.73 4.71 18.21
N SER A 45 -17.30 4.48 19.39
CA SER A 45 -16.63 4.55 20.69
C SER A 45 -15.23 3.97 20.55
N ARG A 46 -14.22 4.81 20.78
CA ARG A 46 -12.80 4.44 20.67
C ARG A 46 -12.62 3.09 21.38
N PRO A 47 -12.29 2.00 20.67
CA PRO A 47 -11.82 0.82 21.36
C PRO A 47 -10.61 1.26 22.20
N ASP A 48 -10.47 0.67 23.40
CA ASP A 48 -9.25 0.80 24.19
C ASP A 48 -8.05 0.77 23.23
N ARG A 49 -7.26 1.86 23.25
CA ARG A 49 -6.48 2.31 22.09
C ARG A 49 -5.64 1.18 21.47
N LEU A 50 -6.04 0.73 20.29
CA LEU A 50 -5.19 -0.06 19.40
C LEU A 50 -3.81 0.62 19.34
N ALA A 51 -2.77 -0.15 19.63
CA ALA A 51 -1.42 0.38 19.78
C ALA A 51 -0.48 -0.15 18.70
N THR A 52 -0.78 -1.34 18.18
CA THR A 52 0.16 -2.06 17.30
C THR A 52 -0.54 -2.69 16.10
N GLU A 53 0.02 -2.47 14.91
CA GLU A 53 -0.38 -3.09 13.66
C GLU A 53 0.55 -4.26 13.33
N LEU A 54 -0.01 -5.41 12.94
CA LEU A 54 0.75 -6.60 12.59
C LEU A 54 1.14 -6.62 11.11
N SER A 55 2.40 -6.94 10.81
CA SER A 55 2.77 -7.36 9.46
C SER A 55 2.46 -8.85 9.21
N GLY A 56 2.37 -9.24 7.94
CA GLY A 56 2.01 -10.61 7.54
C GLY A 56 2.95 -11.70 8.06
N ASN A 57 4.24 -11.41 8.23
CA ASN A 57 5.20 -12.35 8.84
C ASN A 57 4.90 -12.64 10.32
N VAL A 58 4.48 -11.64 11.11
CA VAL A 58 4.14 -11.82 12.53
C VAL A 58 2.78 -12.50 12.64
N LEU A 59 1.79 -12.06 11.86
CA LEU A 59 0.44 -12.63 11.90
C LEU A 59 0.41 -14.11 11.45
N SER A 60 1.21 -14.49 10.45
CA SER A 60 1.26 -15.88 9.97
C SER A 60 2.18 -16.79 10.78
N GLU A 61 2.96 -16.26 11.72
CA GLU A 61 3.91 -17.03 12.54
C GLU A 61 3.27 -18.25 13.23
N PRO A 62 2.07 -18.16 13.86
CA PRO A 62 1.42 -19.31 14.50
C PRO A 62 1.08 -20.47 13.56
N THR A 63 1.09 -20.25 12.25
CA THR A 63 0.76 -21.27 11.24
C THR A 63 1.98 -22.07 10.77
N ARG A 64 3.19 -21.64 11.16
CA ARG A 64 4.44 -22.28 10.76
C ARG A 64 4.60 -23.65 11.42
N PRO A 65 5.29 -24.62 10.78
CA PRO A 65 5.59 -25.91 11.40
C PRO A 65 6.39 -25.80 12.70
N ASP A 66 7.28 -24.82 12.78
CA ASP A 66 8.11 -24.50 13.94
C ASP A 66 8.01 -22.99 14.22
N PRO A 67 7.01 -22.56 15.01
CA PRO A 67 6.77 -21.15 15.32
C PRO A 67 7.64 -20.66 16.50
N SER A 68 8.07 -19.40 16.44
CA SER A 68 8.80 -18.77 17.54
C SER A 68 7.93 -18.62 18.80
N ALA A 69 8.30 -19.31 19.88
CA ALA A 69 7.60 -19.22 21.17
C ALA A 69 7.54 -17.78 21.72
N LYS A 70 8.57 -16.96 21.45
CA LYS A 70 8.59 -15.54 21.83
C LYS A 70 7.49 -14.76 21.13
N VAL A 71 7.32 -14.96 19.83
CA VAL A 71 6.29 -14.29 19.03
C VAL A 71 4.91 -14.74 19.47
N LEU A 72 4.70 -16.04 19.72
CA LEU A 72 3.43 -16.56 20.24
C LEU A 72 3.07 -15.95 21.60
N ALA A 73 4.05 -15.84 22.51
CA ALA A 73 3.84 -15.21 23.81
C ALA A 73 3.59 -13.69 23.69
N TRP A 74 4.26 -13.02 22.75
CA TRP A 74 4.03 -11.61 22.47
C TRP A 74 2.63 -11.37 21.90
N LEU A 75 2.19 -12.15 20.91
CA LEU A 75 0.84 -12.07 20.33
C LEU A 75 -0.25 -12.23 21.39
N ARG A 76 -0.14 -13.26 22.24
CA ARG A 76 -1.11 -13.49 23.33
C ARG A 76 -1.16 -12.35 24.34
N ARG A 77 -0.01 -11.76 24.69
CA ARG A 77 0.05 -10.65 25.66
C ARG A 77 -0.56 -9.35 25.13
N ASN A 78 -0.49 -9.14 23.81
CA ASN A 78 -0.93 -7.88 23.20
C ASN A 78 -2.28 -7.99 22.49
N GLU A 79 -2.92 -9.17 22.45
CA GLU A 79 -4.08 -9.50 21.59
C GLU A 79 -5.14 -8.40 21.49
N ARG A 80 -5.48 -7.73 22.60
CA ARG A 80 -6.49 -6.66 22.67
C ARG A 80 -6.08 -5.34 22.00
N ASP A 81 -4.78 -5.11 21.86
CA ASP A 81 -4.22 -3.86 21.32
C ASP A 81 -3.74 -4.03 19.87
N LEU A 82 -3.97 -5.21 19.27
CA LEU A 82 -3.52 -5.56 17.92
C LEU A 82 -4.56 -5.21 16.86
N ALA A 83 -4.06 -4.58 15.81
CA ALA A 83 -4.78 -4.32 14.57
C ALA A 83 -4.08 -4.99 13.38
N VAL A 84 -4.81 -5.17 12.29
CA VAL A 84 -4.27 -5.71 11.04
C VAL A 84 -4.73 -4.88 9.86
N ASP A 85 -3.83 -4.65 8.91
CA ASP A 85 -4.19 -4.08 7.61
C ASP A 85 -4.97 -5.11 6.77
N PRO A 86 -6.08 -4.73 6.12
CA PRO A 86 -6.84 -5.62 5.24
C PRO A 86 -6.00 -6.19 4.10
N ILE A 87 -4.95 -5.51 3.65
CA ILE A 87 -4.02 -6.05 2.65
C ILE A 87 -3.31 -7.31 3.16
N ILE A 88 -2.95 -7.35 4.45
CA ILE A 88 -2.30 -8.53 5.05
C ILE A 88 -3.29 -9.69 5.17
N VAL A 89 -4.52 -9.40 5.55
CA VAL A 89 -5.60 -10.41 5.58
C VAL A 89 -5.80 -11.01 4.19
N GLY A 90 -5.87 -10.16 3.16
CA GLY A 90 -5.97 -10.56 1.76
C GLY A 90 -4.78 -11.40 1.29
N GLU A 91 -3.55 -11.01 1.62
CA GLU A 91 -2.32 -11.75 1.28
C GLU A 91 -2.34 -13.18 1.84
N ILE A 92 -2.70 -13.32 3.12
CA ILE A 92 -2.79 -14.63 3.76
C ILE A 92 -3.86 -15.48 3.08
N ARG A 93 -5.05 -14.92 2.81
CA ARG A 93 -6.14 -15.64 2.17
C ARG A 93 -5.77 -16.07 0.75
N PHE A 94 -5.11 -15.19 0.00
CA PHE A 94 -4.56 -15.50 -1.32
C PHE A 94 -3.59 -16.68 -1.25
N GLY A 95 -2.64 -16.67 -0.31
CA GLY A 95 -1.70 -17.78 -0.11
C GLY A 95 -2.38 -19.12 0.19
N ILE A 96 -3.50 -19.10 0.94
CA ILE A 96 -4.30 -20.30 1.21
C ILE A 96 -4.98 -20.79 -0.07
N HIS A 97 -5.54 -19.89 -0.89
CA HIS A 97 -6.20 -20.25 -2.15
C HIS A 97 -5.25 -20.88 -3.17
N LEU A 98 -3.96 -20.54 -3.14
CA LEU A 98 -2.94 -21.15 -4.00
C LEU A 98 -2.61 -22.61 -3.63
N LEU A 99 -2.99 -23.09 -2.45
CA LEU A 99 -2.70 -24.46 -2.04
C LEU A 99 -3.62 -25.46 -2.76
N ALA A 100 -3.03 -26.59 -3.15
CA ALA A 100 -3.79 -27.75 -3.60
C ALA A 100 -4.74 -28.24 -2.49
N ALA A 101 -5.88 -28.80 -2.90
CA ALA A 101 -6.83 -29.40 -1.97
C ALA A 101 -6.13 -30.50 -1.14
N GLY A 102 -6.28 -30.45 0.19
CA GLY A 102 -5.62 -31.39 1.08
C GLY A 102 -5.64 -30.97 2.54
N ARG A 103 -4.99 -31.77 3.39
CA ARG A 103 -4.97 -31.55 4.85
C ARG A 103 -4.38 -30.18 5.23
N ARG A 104 -3.29 -29.76 4.57
CA ARG A 104 -2.63 -28.47 4.85
C ARG A 104 -3.55 -27.29 4.55
N ARG A 105 -4.21 -27.30 3.38
CA ARG A 105 -5.14 -26.23 2.99
C ARG A 105 -6.31 -26.13 3.96
N ARG A 106 -6.99 -27.25 4.26
CA ARG A 106 -8.12 -27.25 5.21
C ARG A 106 -7.76 -26.72 6.59
N ARG A 107 -6.59 -27.10 7.12
CA ARG A 107 -6.11 -26.60 8.41
C ARG A 107 -5.91 -25.09 8.41
N LEU A 108 -5.33 -24.54 7.33
CA LEU A 108 -5.10 -23.09 7.22
C LEU A 108 -6.38 -22.32 6.93
N GLU A 109 -7.30 -22.88 6.16
CA GLU A 109 -8.65 -22.33 5.98
C GLU A 109 -9.36 -22.22 7.33
N GLN A 110 -9.38 -23.30 8.12
CA GLN A 110 -9.98 -23.30 9.46
C GLN A 110 -9.32 -22.25 10.37
N TRP A 111 -7.99 -22.22 10.44
CA TRP A 111 -7.26 -21.22 11.22
C TRP A 111 -7.60 -19.78 10.80
N PHE A 112 -7.74 -19.53 9.49
CA PHE A 112 -8.06 -18.21 8.97
C PHE A 112 -9.47 -17.77 9.38
N GLU A 113 -10.48 -18.63 9.20
CA GLU A 113 -11.87 -18.32 9.56
C GLU A 113 -12.03 -18.10 11.08
N GLU A 114 -11.35 -18.89 11.90
CA GLU A 114 -11.41 -18.79 13.36
C GLU A 114 -10.60 -17.62 13.93
N GLY A 115 -9.53 -17.20 13.23
CA GLY A 115 -8.53 -16.26 13.74
C GLY A 115 -8.68 -14.82 13.26
N VAL A 116 -9.00 -14.60 11.98
CA VAL A 116 -9.04 -13.24 11.39
C VAL A 116 -10.13 -12.38 12.01
N THR A 117 -11.27 -12.98 12.36
CA THR A 117 -12.40 -12.29 13.00
C THR A 117 -12.08 -11.74 14.39
N ARG A 118 -10.97 -12.17 15.01
CA ARG A 118 -10.53 -11.71 16.32
C ARG A 118 -9.70 -10.43 16.26
N PHE A 119 -9.13 -10.09 15.09
CA PHE A 119 -8.32 -8.90 14.93
C PHE A 119 -9.15 -7.70 14.50
N HIS A 120 -8.81 -6.53 15.02
CA HIS A 120 -9.35 -5.27 14.53
C HIS A 120 -8.76 -4.97 13.15
N CYS A 121 -9.57 -5.12 12.10
CA CYS A 121 -9.17 -4.80 10.75
C CYS A 121 -9.35 -3.29 10.49
N LEU A 122 -8.27 -2.60 10.11
CA LEU A 122 -8.31 -1.16 9.87
C LEU A 122 -8.90 -0.84 8.50
N ALA A 123 -9.72 0.20 8.40
CA ALA A 123 -10.30 0.60 7.12
C ALA A 123 -9.24 1.30 6.25
N TRP A 124 -9.09 0.85 5.00
CA TRP A 124 -8.24 1.55 4.02
C TRP A 124 -9.06 2.61 3.28
N ASP A 125 -9.03 3.84 3.79
CA ASP A 125 -9.84 4.94 3.30
C ASP A 125 -9.05 5.97 2.47
N LEU A 126 -9.73 7.02 2.00
CA LEU A 126 -9.12 8.10 1.23
C LEU A 126 -7.97 8.78 1.99
N ALA A 127 -8.14 9.02 3.30
CA ALA A 127 -7.12 9.69 4.10
C ALA A 127 -5.83 8.86 4.20
N THR A 128 -5.99 7.55 4.39
CA THR A 128 -4.89 6.58 4.41
C THR A 128 -4.20 6.51 3.05
N GLY A 129 -4.97 6.47 1.96
CA GLY A 129 -4.44 6.51 0.60
C GLY A 129 -3.63 7.78 0.27
N LEU A 130 -4.09 8.96 0.70
CA LEU A 130 -3.35 10.22 0.52
C LEU A 130 -2.06 10.24 1.35
N ARG A 131 -2.09 9.71 2.58
CA ARG A 131 -0.89 9.58 3.41
C ARG A 131 0.11 8.59 2.81
N TRP A 132 -0.36 7.50 2.21
CA TRP A 132 0.46 6.53 1.47
C TRP A 132 1.18 7.18 0.28
N ALA A 133 0.45 7.95 -0.54
CA ALA A 133 1.04 8.66 -1.66
C ALA A 133 2.16 9.63 -1.22
N ARG A 134 1.92 10.37 -0.12
CA ARG A 134 2.93 11.26 0.47
C ARG A 134 4.15 10.49 0.98
N LEU A 135 3.95 9.37 1.67
CA LEU A 135 5.04 8.52 2.16
C LEU A 135 5.95 8.07 1.01
N LEU A 136 5.38 7.60 -0.11
CA LEU A 136 6.15 7.16 -1.26
C LEU A 136 6.92 8.30 -1.93
N ALA A 137 6.31 9.48 -2.05
CA ALA A 137 6.99 10.66 -2.57
C ALA A 137 8.19 11.06 -1.68
N ASP A 138 8.00 11.07 -0.36
CA ASP A 138 9.03 11.41 0.62
C ASP A 138 10.17 10.38 0.62
N LEU A 139 9.88 9.08 0.50
CA LEU A 139 10.88 8.04 0.36
C LEU A 139 11.70 8.23 -0.92
N ARG A 140 11.01 8.45 -2.05
CA ARG A 140 11.66 8.66 -3.36
C ARG A 140 12.57 9.89 -3.34
N ALA A 141 12.14 10.98 -2.71
CA ALA A 141 12.94 12.20 -2.56
C ALA A 141 14.24 11.96 -1.78
N ARG A 142 14.28 10.95 -0.90
CA ARG A 142 15.48 10.52 -0.16
C ARG A 142 16.28 9.42 -0.86
N GLY A 143 15.95 9.07 -2.10
CA GLY A 143 16.59 7.95 -2.81
C GLY A 143 16.22 6.58 -2.24
N GLN A 144 15.11 6.48 -1.52
CA GLN A 144 14.63 5.25 -0.88
C GLN A 144 13.39 4.73 -1.62
N SER A 145 13.15 3.43 -1.53
CA SER A 145 11.91 2.78 -1.99
C SER A 145 11.46 1.77 -0.94
N MET A 146 10.18 1.42 -0.98
CA MET A 146 9.59 0.44 -0.09
C MET A 146 8.64 -0.44 -0.92
N PRO A 147 8.57 -1.76 -0.66
CA PRO A 147 7.59 -2.62 -1.31
C PRO A 147 6.18 -2.05 -1.13
N ILE A 148 5.34 -2.14 -2.16
CA ILE A 148 3.98 -1.56 -2.15
C ILE A 148 3.22 -2.01 -0.90
N LYS A 149 3.21 -3.31 -0.63
CA LYS A 149 2.56 -3.89 0.55
C LYS A 149 3.06 -3.27 1.87
N ASP A 150 4.37 -3.28 2.08
CA ASP A 150 4.98 -2.77 3.31
C ASP A 150 4.74 -1.26 3.46
N SER A 151 4.74 -0.53 2.35
CA SER A 151 4.42 0.91 2.34
C SER A 151 2.96 1.20 2.68
N MET A 152 2.04 0.28 2.35
CA MET A 152 0.64 0.41 2.73
C MET A 152 0.48 0.26 4.25
N ILE A 153 1.01 -0.82 4.83
CA ILE A 153 1.06 -1.05 6.29
C ILE A 153 1.69 0.16 7.01
N ALA A 154 2.81 0.66 6.47
CA ALA A 154 3.47 1.84 7.05
C ALA A 154 2.56 3.08 7.03
N ALA A 155 1.79 3.28 5.96
CA ALA A 155 0.87 4.42 5.85
C ALA A 155 -0.34 4.29 6.78
N THR A 156 -0.89 3.09 6.96
CA THR A 156 -1.95 2.81 7.97
C THR A 156 -1.44 3.12 9.37
N ALA A 157 -0.31 2.55 9.76
CA ALA A 157 0.27 2.80 11.08
C ALA A 157 0.52 4.29 11.33
N LEU A 158 1.01 5.00 10.30
CA LEU A 158 1.21 6.44 10.34
C LEU A 158 -0.09 7.26 10.41
N ALA A 159 -1.17 6.80 9.78
CA ALA A 159 -2.49 7.46 9.82
C ALA A 159 -3.13 7.32 11.20
N HIS A 160 -2.97 6.16 11.82
CA HIS A 160 -3.60 5.82 13.10
C HIS A 160 -2.69 6.00 14.32
N GLY A 161 -1.42 6.35 14.13
CA GLY A 161 -0.45 6.56 15.21
C GLY A 161 0.04 5.26 15.86
N LEU A 162 0.02 4.15 15.13
CA LEU A 162 0.34 2.80 15.61
C LEU A 162 1.84 2.50 15.52
N THR A 163 2.25 1.49 16.28
CA THR A 163 3.54 0.81 16.12
C THR A 163 3.38 -0.36 15.16
N VAL A 164 4.34 -0.63 14.29
CA VAL A 164 4.32 -1.84 13.45
C VAL A 164 5.09 -2.95 14.15
N ALA A 165 4.45 -4.09 14.37
CA ALA A 165 5.12 -5.32 14.78
C ALA A 165 5.61 -6.07 13.54
N THR A 166 6.93 -6.09 13.32
CA THR A 166 7.55 -6.73 12.16
C THR A 166 8.97 -7.17 12.42
N ARG A 167 9.40 -8.24 11.74
CA ARG A 167 10.82 -8.60 11.62
C ARG A 167 11.59 -7.70 10.64
N ASN A 168 10.91 -7.01 9.72
CA ASN A 168 11.53 -6.12 8.73
C ASN A 168 11.75 -4.70 9.29
N VAL A 169 12.52 -4.60 10.38
CA VAL A 169 12.61 -3.34 11.14
C VAL A 169 13.19 -2.17 10.32
N ARG A 170 14.14 -2.47 9.43
CA ARG A 170 14.87 -1.46 8.66
C ARG A 170 13.94 -0.63 7.78
N ASP A 171 13.09 -1.27 7.00
CA ASP A 171 12.28 -0.60 5.98
C ASP A 171 11.20 0.29 6.65
N PHE A 172 10.60 -0.18 7.74
CA PHE A 172 9.61 0.60 8.51
C PHE A 172 10.22 1.77 9.29
N ARG A 173 11.48 1.65 9.74
CA ARG A 173 12.22 2.80 10.30
C ARG A 173 12.52 3.86 9.24
N GLN A 174 12.82 3.48 8.00
CA GLN A 174 13.01 4.43 6.89
C GLN A 174 11.71 5.20 6.56
N ALA A 175 10.57 4.54 6.73
CA ALA A 175 9.24 5.15 6.66
C ALA A 175 8.87 5.99 7.90
N ARG A 176 9.77 6.10 8.90
CA ARG A 176 9.58 6.84 10.16
C ARG A 176 8.40 6.36 11.00
N VAL A 177 8.08 5.08 10.91
CA VAL A 177 7.06 4.44 11.73
C VAL A 177 7.71 3.91 13.01
N LYS A 178 6.96 3.89 14.12
CA LYS A 178 7.39 3.17 15.32
C LYS A 178 7.39 1.67 15.02
N VAL A 179 8.41 0.94 15.48
CA VAL A 179 8.55 -0.49 15.19
C VAL A 179 8.89 -1.27 16.45
N VAL A 180 8.28 -2.45 16.57
CA VAL A 180 8.67 -3.49 17.51
C VAL A 180 8.99 -4.77 16.74
N ASP A 181 10.06 -5.46 17.10
CA ASP A 181 10.37 -6.78 16.57
C ASP A 181 10.06 -7.83 17.65
N PRO A 182 8.97 -8.62 17.52
CA PRO A 182 8.60 -9.61 18.52
C PRO A 182 9.50 -10.87 18.50
N PHE A 183 10.44 -10.97 17.57
CA PHE A 183 11.34 -12.12 17.46
C PHE A 183 12.58 -12.03 18.36
N VAL A 184 12.92 -10.84 18.87
CA VAL A 184 14.13 -10.60 19.68
C VAL A 184 13.82 -10.42 21.15
#